data_AF-A0A534BWN5-F1
#
_entry.id   AF-A0A534BWN5-F1
#
_cell.length_a   1.000
_cell.length_b   1.000
_cell.length_c   1.000
_cell.angle_alpha   90.00
_cell.angle_beta   90.00
_cell.angle_gamma   90.00
#
_symmetry.space_group_name_H-M   'P 1'
#
loop_
_entity.id
_entity.type
_entity.pdbx_description
1 polymer ?
#
loop_
_entity_poly.entity_id
_entity_poly.type
_entity_poly.pdbx_seq_one_letter_code
_entity_poly.pdbx_strand_id
1 'polypeptide(L)'
;MNARIAVGGREFDIDVSRPVMLALALDFAGPQPRHFGAPRASSQPFEAAGFEGSVERGASCNCEIITLIPHCNGTHTECVGHLTREPLDAWRVVPAGFLPALLLSVSAEAPGAAGEGSEPAPRPNDRLITRRALERLWPASAPFEAQALLIRTLPNA
;
A
#
# COMPACT_ATOMS: atom_id res chain seq x y z
N MET A 1 -19.38 13.40 6.58
CA MET A 1 -18.82 13.59 7.93
C MET A 1 -17.54 14.36 7.75
N ASN A 2 -17.42 15.52 8.37
CA ASN A 2 -16.24 16.37 8.23
C ASN A 2 -15.35 16.17 9.46
N ALA A 3 -14.06 15.95 9.24
CA ALA A 3 -13.05 15.95 10.29
C ALA A 3 -12.12 17.14 10.06
N ARG A 4 -11.53 17.65 11.14
CA ARG A 4 -10.53 18.71 11.07
C ARG A 4 -9.18 18.16 11.50
N ILE A 5 -8.15 18.41 10.71
CA ILE A 5 -6.78 17.95 10.98
C ILE A 5 -5.83 19.14 11.04
N ALA A 6 -4.81 19.05 11.89
CA ALA A 6 -3.74 20.03 11.98
C ALA A 6 -2.50 19.54 11.21
N VAL A 7 -2.01 20.33 10.28
CA VAL A 7 -0.84 20.02 9.43
C VAL A 7 0.06 21.25 9.37
N GLY A 8 1.31 21.12 9.85
CA GLY A 8 2.29 22.22 9.81
C GLY A 8 1.77 23.51 10.48
N GLY A 9 1.02 23.38 11.58
CA GLY A 9 0.43 24.52 12.29
C GLY A 9 -0.82 25.14 11.64
N ARG A 10 -1.35 24.53 10.58
CA ARG A 10 -2.57 24.98 9.89
C ARG A 10 -3.68 23.94 10.02
N GLU A 11 -4.92 24.39 10.15
CA GLU A 11 -6.09 23.51 10.20
C GLU A 11 -6.68 23.29 8.79
N PHE A 12 -7.07 22.05 8.50
CA PHE A 12 -7.73 21.65 7.28
C PHE A 12 -9.00 20.87 7.60
N ASP A 13 -10.10 21.21 6.94
CA ASP A 13 -11.32 20.41 6.96
C ASP A 13 -11.25 19.35 5.85
N ILE A 14 -11.49 18.09 6.20
CA ILE A 14 -11.50 16.94 5.29
C ILE A 14 -12.85 16.22 5.33
N ASP A 15 -13.36 15.82 4.17
CA ASP A 15 -14.58 14.99 4.07
C ASP A 15 -14.19 13.50 4.14
N VAL A 16 -14.39 12.91 5.31
CA VAL A 16 -14.11 11.48 5.53
C VAL A 16 -15.28 10.58 5.13
N SER A 17 -16.41 11.14 4.69
CA SER A 17 -17.54 10.34 4.19
C SER A 17 -17.42 9.92 2.73
N ARG A 18 -16.42 10.42 2.00
CA ARG A 18 -16.18 10.09 0.59
C ARG A 18 -14.74 9.64 0.35
N PRO A 19 -14.25 8.60 1.05
CA PRO A 19 -12.89 8.12 0.82
C PRO A 19 -12.73 7.53 -0.58
N VAL A 20 -11.55 7.70 -1.16
CA VAL A 20 -11.14 6.96 -2.34
C VAL A 20 -10.38 5.72 -1.87
N MET A 21 -10.95 4.54 -2.10
CA MET A 21 -10.29 3.28 -1.76
C MET A 21 -9.14 3.02 -2.75
N LEU A 22 -7.90 3.00 -2.24
CA LEU A 22 -6.71 2.67 -3.02
C LEU A 22 -6.22 1.24 -2.77
N ALA A 23 -6.72 0.57 -1.74
CA ALA A 23 -6.34 -0.79 -1.43
C ALA A 23 -6.94 -1.78 -2.43
N LEU A 24 -6.13 -2.74 -2.86
CA LEU A 24 -6.59 -3.87 -3.67
C LEU A 24 -7.34 -4.86 -2.77
N ALA A 25 -8.61 -5.10 -3.09
CA ALA A 25 -9.40 -6.11 -2.39
C ALA A 25 -8.85 -7.52 -2.66
N LEU A 26 -8.72 -8.33 -1.60
CA LEU A 26 -8.40 -9.74 -1.73
C LEU A 26 -9.70 -10.53 -1.89
N ASP A 27 -9.93 -11.02 -3.10
CA ASP A 27 -11.00 -11.97 -3.35
C ASP A 27 -10.53 -13.38 -2.98
N PHE A 28 -11.02 -13.90 -1.86
CA PHE A 28 -10.72 -15.26 -1.37
C PHE A 28 -11.48 -16.36 -2.13
N ALA A 29 -12.41 -16.03 -3.04
CA ALA A 29 -13.04 -16.98 -3.98
C ALA A 29 -12.58 -16.83 -5.45
N GLY A 30 -12.04 -15.67 -5.85
CA GLY A 30 -11.63 -15.37 -7.22
C GLY A 30 -10.15 -15.03 -7.44
N PRO A 31 -9.80 -14.45 -8.60
CA PRO A 31 -8.46 -13.94 -8.88
C PRO A 31 -8.04 -12.84 -7.89
N GLN A 32 -6.78 -12.84 -7.48
CA GLN A 32 -6.22 -11.83 -6.58
C GLN A 32 -4.73 -11.64 -6.85
N PRO A 33 -4.16 -10.45 -6.56
CA PRO A 33 -2.76 -10.18 -6.78
C PRO A 33 -1.87 -11.08 -5.92
N ARG A 34 -0.82 -11.60 -6.54
CA ARG A 34 0.24 -12.36 -5.87
C ARG A 34 1.56 -12.15 -6.58
N HIS A 35 2.64 -12.03 -5.83
CA HIS A 35 3.98 -11.82 -6.36
C HIS A 35 4.91 -12.96 -5.95
N PHE A 36 6.04 -13.10 -6.66
CA PHE A 36 7.10 -14.07 -6.35
C PHE A 36 6.66 -15.54 -6.33
N GLY A 37 5.59 -15.89 -7.06
CA GLY A 37 5.05 -17.25 -7.06
C GLY A 37 4.41 -17.66 -5.74
N ALA A 38 4.13 -16.71 -4.85
CA ALA A 38 3.49 -16.98 -3.56
C ALA A 38 2.13 -17.67 -3.73
N PRO A 39 1.72 -18.52 -2.77
CA PRO A 39 0.37 -19.03 -2.74
C PRO A 39 -0.66 -17.89 -2.69
N ARG A 40 -1.85 -18.22 -3.17
CA ARG A 40 -3.00 -17.32 -3.08
C ARG A 40 -3.41 -17.18 -1.61
N ALA A 41 -3.83 -15.99 -1.17
CA ALA A 41 -4.45 -15.87 0.13
C ALA A 41 -5.77 -16.68 0.16
N SER A 42 -6.06 -17.33 1.26
CA SER A 42 -7.23 -18.21 1.40
C SER A 42 -8.04 -17.85 2.64
N SER A 43 -9.34 -18.16 2.56
CA SER A 43 -10.21 -18.28 3.71
C SER A 43 -10.82 -19.68 3.72
N GLN A 44 -11.07 -20.22 4.90
CA GLN A 44 -11.85 -21.43 5.09
C GLN A 44 -12.60 -21.36 6.44
N PRO A 45 -13.76 -22.01 6.59
CA PRO A 45 -14.44 -22.08 7.88
C PRO A 45 -13.52 -22.61 8.98
N PHE A 46 -13.58 -21.98 10.14
CA PHE A 46 -12.93 -22.45 11.35
C PHE A 46 -13.70 -23.66 11.89
N GLU A 47 -13.00 -24.77 12.12
CA GLU A 47 -13.58 -26.01 12.64
C GLU A 47 -13.02 -26.31 14.04
N ALA A 48 -13.93 -26.52 14.98
CA ALA A 48 -13.64 -26.97 16.33
C ALA A 48 -14.69 -27.98 16.79
N ALA A 49 -14.47 -28.64 17.93
CA ALA A 49 -15.42 -29.63 18.45
C ALA A 49 -16.81 -29.00 18.67
N GLY A 50 -17.80 -29.45 17.90
CA GLY A 50 -19.18 -28.94 17.97
C GLY A 50 -19.40 -27.58 17.31
N PHE A 51 -18.43 -27.07 16.53
CA PHE A 51 -18.55 -25.81 15.82
C PHE A 51 -17.89 -25.87 14.43
N GLU A 52 -18.68 -25.60 13.40
CA GLU A 52 -18.22 -25.47 12.02
C GLU A 52 -18.60 -24.07 11.55
N GLY A 53 -17.64 -23.16 11.42
CA GLY A 53 -17.82 -21.71 11.26
C GLY A 53 -18.46 -21.24 9.95
N SER A 54 -19.55 -21.86 9.53
CA SER A 54 -20.33 -21.52 8.36
C SER A 54 -21.83 -21.55 8.71
N VAL A 55 -22.51 -20.42 8.52
CA VAL A 55 -23.96 -20.31 8.73
C VAL A 55 -24.71 -21.26 7.80
N GLU A 56 -24.21 -21.45 6.58
CA GLU A 56 -24.78 -22.40 5.62
C GLU A 56 -24.73 -23.85 6.14
N ARG A 57 -23.76 -24.15 7.01
CA ARG A 57 -23.61 -25.46 7.66
C ARG A 57 -24.24 -25.53 9.06
N GLY A 58 -24.99 -24.50 9.45
CA GLY A 58 -25.78 -24.49 10.68
C GLY A 58 -25.13 -23.82 11.89
N ALA A 59 -23.96 -23.17 11.73
CA ALA A 59 -23.41 -22.35 12.82
C ALA A 59 -24.16 -21.04 13.01
N SER A 60 -24.02 -20.45 14.20
CA SER A 60 -24.60 -19.15 14.56
C SER A 60 -23.95 -17.97 13.85
N CYS A 61 -22.76 -18.15 13.28
CA CYS A 61 -22.01 -17.12 12.56
C CYS A 61 -21.00 -17.74 11.58
N ASN A 62 -20.57 -16.94 10.60
CA ASN A 62 -19.41 -17.27 9.77
C ASN A 62 -18.14 -16.92 10.55
N CYS A 63 -17.24 -17.88 10.69
CA CYS A 63 -15.96 -17.72 11.35
C CYS A 63 -14.92 -18.37 10.46
N GLU A 64 -14.07 -17.56 9.84
CA GLU A 64 -13.10 -18.01 8.84
C GLU A 64 -11.67 -17.91 9.37
N ILE A 65 -10.85 -18.91 9.05
CA ILE A 65 -9.39 -18.83 9.13
C ILE A 65 -8.92 -18.14 7.86
N ILE A 66 -8.19 -17.04 8.01
CA ILE A 66 -7.52 -16.37 6.88
C ILE A 66 -6.04 -16.73 6.89
N THR A 67 -5.53 -17.20 5.76
CA THR A 67 -4.09 -17.41 5.52
C THR A 67 -3.61 -16.44 4.44
N LEU A 68 -2.60 -15.63 4.74
CA LEU A 68 -1.99 -14.72 3.78
C LEU A 68 -0.50 -14.52 4.04
N ILE A 69 0.22 -14.08 3.01
CA ILE A 69 1.60 -13.58 3.07
C ILE A 69 1.54 -12.08 2.78
N PRO A 70 1.62 -11.20 3.82
CA PRO A 70 1.31 -9.78 3.68
C PRO A 70 2.03 -9.06 2.53
N HIS A 71 3.35 -9.24 2.41
CA HIS A 71 4.14 -8.62 1.32
C HIS A 71 3.70 -9.12 -0.07
N CYS A 72 3.26 -10.38 -0.17
CA CYS A 72 2.94 -10.99 -1.45
C CYS A 72 1.48 -10.81 -1.87
N ASN A 73 0.55 -10.61 -0.94
CA ASN A 73 -0.88 -10.59 -1.20
C ASN A 73 -1.48 -9.19 -1.01
N GLY A 74 -1.71 -8.48 -2.12
CA GLY A 74 -2.42 -7.20 -2.14
C GLY A 74 -1.62 -6.01 -1.64
N THR A 75 -2.34 -4.95 -1.24
CA THR A 75 -1.76 -3.71 -0.70
C THR A 75 -1.26 -3.95 0.72
N HIS A 76 -0.02 -3.57 0.99
CA HIS A 76 0.63 -3.84 2.27
C HIS A 76 1.56 -2.68 2.68
N THR A 77 2.14 -2.81 3.87
CA THR A 77 3.14 -1.90 4.42
C THR A 77 4.27 -2.72 5.00
N GLU A 78 5.49 -2.22 4.88
CA GLU A 78 6.69 -2.89 5.37
C GLU A 78 7.42 -2.01 6.39
N CYS A 79 8.35 -2.62 7.11
CA CYS A 79 9.34 -1.90 7.89
C CYS A 79 10.70 -2.58 7.75
N VAL A 80 11.75 -1.96 8.28
CA VAL A 80 13.12 -2.46 8.13
C VAL A 80 13.31 -3.90 8.66
N GLY A 81 12.50 -4.31 9.64
CA GLY A 81 12.48 -5.69 10.17
C GLY A 81 12.18 -6.77 9.12
N HIS A 82 11.61 -6.40 7.96
CA HIS A 82 11.45 -7.31 6.82
C HIS A 82 12.80 -7.72 6.19
N LEU A 83 13.82 -6.87 6.31
CA LEU A 83 15.11 -7.00 5.62
C LEU A 83 16.30 -7.21 6.58
N THR A 84 16.09 -7.06 7.89
CA THR A 84 17.14 -7.17 8.91
C THR A 84 17.00 -8.41 9.79
N ARG A 85 18.08 -8.77 10.50
CA ARG A 85 18.05 -9.88 11.48
C ARG A 85 17.32 -9.46 12.75
N GLU A 86 17.44 -8.20 13.13
CA GLU A 86 16.76 -7.61 14.27
C GLU A 86 15.26 -7.50 13.97
N PRO A 87 14.39 -8.11 14.79
CA PRO A 87 12.95 -8.06 14.57
C PRO A 87 12.41 -6.66 14.86
N LEU A 88 11.55 -6.18 13.97
CA LEU A 88 10.74 -4.99 14.16
C LEU A 88 9.38 -5.21 13.52
N ASP A 89 8.30 -4.99 14.26
CA ASP A 89 6.95 -5.07 13.72
C ASP A 89 6.55 -3.74 13.08
N ALA A 90 5.97 -3.77 11.88
CA ALA A 90 5.57 -2.57 11.15
C ALA A 90 4.62 -1.67 11.97
N TRP A 91 3.65 -2.25 12.69
CA TRP A 91 2.68 -1.49 13.48
C TRP A 91 3.31 -0.58 14.55
N ARG A 92 4.56 -0.87 14.97
CA ARG A 92 5.28 -0.06 15.97
C ARG A 92 5.84 1.24 15.39
N VAL A 93 6.00 1.32 14.07
CA VAL A 93 6.66 2.45 13.39
C VAL A 93 5.81 3.13 12.32
N VAL A 94 4.72 2.49 11.88
CA VAL A 94 3.76 3.13 10.99
C VAL A 94 3.12 4.33 11.69
N PRO A 95 3.13 5.53 11.09
CA PRO A 95 2.49 6.70 11.68
C PRO A 95 0.99 6.46 11.91
N ALA A 96 0.50 6.91 13.06
CA ALA A 96 -0.93 6.86 13.36
C ALA A 96 -1.67 8.08 12.79
N GLY A 97 -2.90 7.88 12.32
CA GLY A 97 -3.77 8.96 11.85
C GLY A 97 -3.59 9.34 10.37
N PHE A 98 -4.12 10.51 10.00
CA PHE A 98 -4.09 10.99 8.62
C PHE A 98 -2.72 11.60 8.30
N LEU A 99 -2.10 11.11 7.22
CA LEU A 99 -0.88 11.67 6.65
C LEU A 99 -1.22 12.56 5.45
N PRO A 100 -0.90 13.87 5.51
CA PRO A 100 -1.00 14.76 4.37
C PRO A 100 -0.04 14.30 3.27
N ALA A 101 -0.59 13.93 2.13
CA ALA A 101 0.18 13.29 1.08
C ALA A 101 0.07 14.03 -0.25
N LEU A 102 1.19 14.17 -0.95
CA LEU A 102 1.23 14.65 -2.33
C LEU A 102 1.05 13.46 -3.28
N LEU A 103 0.19 13.60 -4.29
CA LEU A 103 0.05 12.61 -5.36
C LEU A 103 0.75 13.12 -6.63
N LEU A 104 1.78 12.41 -7.08
CA LEU A 104 2.47 12.70 -8.34
C LEU A 104 2.21 11.59 -9.35
N SER A 105 1.96 11.98 -10.60
CA SER A 105 1.80 11.04 -11.72
C SER A 105 3.04 11.03 -12.58
N VAL A 106 3.76 9.92 -12.58
CA VAL A 106 5.14 9.87 -13.07
C VAL A 106 5.28 8.79 -14.14
N SER A 107 5.77 9.17 -15.33
CA SER A 107 6.21 8.22 -16.34
C SER A 107 7.64 7.77 -16.02
N ALA A 108 7.86 6.47 -15.87
CA ALA A 108 9.20 5.95 -15.61
C ALA A 108 10.10 6.09 -16.86
N GLU A 109 11.36 6.46 -16.65
CA GLU A 109 12.36 6.77 -17.69
C GLU A 109 13.31 5.57 -17.90
N ALA A 110 14.01 5.53 -19.03
CA ALA A 110 15.05 4.51 -19.24
C ALA A 110 16.28 4.81 -18.34
N PRO A 111 17.06 3.77 -17.95
CA PRO A 111 18.31 3.96 -17.22
C PRO A 111 19.28 4.89 -17.94
N GLY A 112 20.01 5.71 -17.18
CA GLY A 112 20.96 6.69 -17.73
C GLY A 112 20.30 7.91 -18.38
N ALA A 113 18.96 7.96 -18.48
CA ALA A 113 18.26 9.18 -18.83
C ALA A 113 18.63 10.29 -17.83
N ALA A 114 19.16 11.40 -18.35
CA ALA A 114 19.67 12.53 -17.57
C ALA A 114 20.81 12.17 -16.56
N GLY A 115 21.55 11.09 -16.80
CA GLY A 115 22.70 10.71 -15.98
C GLY A 115 22.35 10.11 -14.61
N GLU A 116 21.08 9.76 -14.37
CA GLU A 116 20.63 9.14 -13.13
C GLU A 116 20.58 7.60 -13.24
N GLY A 117 20.80 6.93 -12.10
CA GLY A 117 20.81 5.48 -11.96
C GLY A 117 20.40 5.01 -10.57
N SER A 118 20.61 3.73 -10.26
CA SER A 118 20.31 3.12 -8.97
C SER A 118 21.47 2.23 -8.51
N GLU A 119 21.47 1.88 -7.23
CA GLU A 119 22.24 0.75 -6.70
C GLU A 119 21.24 -0.31 -6.20
N PRO A 120 21.27 -1.55 -6.72
CA PRO A 120 22.16 -2.04 -7.77
C PRO A 120 21.92 -1.35 -9.13
N ALA A 121 22.95 -1.39 -9.97
CA ALA A 121 22.90 -0.83 -11.31
C ALA A 121 21.70 -1.40 -12.10
N PRO A 122 20.89 -0.53 -12.75
CA PRO A 122 19.70 -0.95 -13.47
C PRO A 122 20.08 -1.77 -14.71
N ARG A 123 19.26 -2.76 -15.04
CA ARG A 123 19.35 -3.53 -16.28
C ARG A 123 18.83 -2.69 -17.46
N PRO A 124 19.23 -2.99 -18.72
CA PRO A 124 18.83 -2.19 -19.88
C PRO A 124 17.32 -1.99 -20.08
N ASN A 125 16.50 -2.95 -19.63
CA ASN A 125 15.04 -2.91 -19.79
C ASN A 125 14.31 -2.40 -18.53
N ASP A 126 15.04 -2.04 -17.48
CA ASP A 126 14.44 -1.45 -16.29
C ASP A 126 13.85 -0.08 -16.62
N ARG A 127 12.95 0.39 -15.78
CA ARG A 127 12.39 1.74 -15.88
C ARG A 127 12.50 2.40 -14.51
N LEU A 128 13.03 3.61 -14.49
CA LEU A 128 13.37 4.33 -13.28
C LEU A 128 12.46 5.53 -13.05
N ILE A 129 12.08 5.74 -11.80
CA ILE A 129 11.53 7.01 -11.35
C ILE A 129 12.71 7.83 -10.83
N THR A 130 13.16 8.77 -11.65
CA THR A 130 14.36 9.58 -11.40
C THR A 130 14.04 10.79 -10.51
N ARG A 131 15.05 11.30 -9.80
CA ARG A 131 14.94 12.54 -9.02
C ARG A 131 14.47 13.68 -9.93
N ARG A 132 15.06 13.84 -11.12
CA ARG A 132 14.63 14.85 -12.09
C ARG A 132 13.16 14.68 -12.50
N ALA A 133 12.67 13.44 -12.67
CA ALA A 133 11.26 13.22 -12.98
C ALA A 133 10.34 13.70 -11.85
N LEU A 134 10.72 13.45 -10.59
CA LEU A 134 10.00 13.96 -9.43
C LEU A 134 10.07 15.49 -9.31
N GLU A 135 11.25 16.09 -9.46
CA GLU A 135 11.46 17.54 -9.36
C GLU A 135 10.65 18.32 -10.39
N ARG A 136 10.57 17.84 -11.64
CA ARG A 136 9.74 18.49 -12.69
C ARG A 136 8.25 18.52 -12.35
N LEU A 137 7.77 17.53 -11.61
CA LEU A 137 6.37 17.38 -11.23
C LEU A 137 6.10 17.97 -9.83
N TRP A 138 7.15 18.32 -9.09
CA TRP A 138 7.02 18.86 -7.77
C TRP A 138 6.35 20.23 -7.84
N PRO A 139 5.28 20.48 -7.07
CA PRO A 139 4.56 21.74 -7.16
C PRO A 139 5.42 22.86 -6.60
N ALA A 140 5.42 24.03 -7.27
CA ALA A 140 6.11 25.22 -6.79
C ALA A 140 5.56 25.71 -5.42
N SER A 141 4.29 25.41 -5.14
CA SER A 141 3.68 25.61 -3.83
C SER A 141 2.63 24.54 -3.57
N ALA A 142 2.54 24.08 -2.32
CA ALA A 142 1.52 23.16 -1.87
C ALA A 142 0.71 23.80 -0.73
N PRO A 143 -0.59 23.49 -0.61
CA PRO A 143 -1.42 24.06 0.46
C PRO A 143 -1.01 23.58 1.85
N PHE A 144 -0.21 22.51 1.94
CA PHE A 144 0.32 21.93 3.17
C PHE A 144 1.74 21.40 2.94
N GLU A 145 2.48 21.18 4.02
CA GLU A 145 3.73 20.44 4.00
C GLU A 145 3.44 18.94 3.85
N ALA A 146 3.90 18.33 2.76
CA ALA A 146 3.66 16.92 2.49
C ALA A 146 4.48 16.04 3.45
N GLN A 147 3.80 15.17 4.19
CA GLN A 147 4.43 14.17 5.08
C GLN A 147 4.57 12.81 4.40
N ALA A 148 3.84 12.60 3.31
CA ALA A 148 3.92 11.40 2.48
C ALA A 148 3.86 11.76 0.99
N LEU A 149 4.36 10.85 0.16
CA LEU A 149 4.31 10.94 -1.30
C LEU A 149 3.66 9.68 -1.85
N LEU A 150 2.60 9.85 -2.65
CA LEU A 150 2.01 8.80 -3.47
C LEU A 150 2.53 8.98 -4.90
N ILE A 151 3.07 7.90 -5.46
CA ILE A 151 3.55 7.87 -6.84
C ILE A 151 2.60 7.00 -7.65
N ARG A 152 1.85 7.63 -8.57
CA ARG A 152 1.06 6.95 -9.59
C ARG A 152 1.92 6.81 -10.84
N THR A 153 2.37 5.59 -11.15
CA THR A 153 3.16 5.33 -12.35
C THR A 153 2.29 5.42 -13.62
N LEU A 154 2.90 5.84 -14.75
CA LEU A 154 2.24 5.92 -16.05
C LEU A 154 2.95 5.06 -17.11
N PRO A 155 2.20 4.39 -18.02
CA PRO A 155 0.75 4.29 -18.02
C PRO A 155 0.23 3.49 -16.81
N ASN A 156 -0.91 3.91 -16.26
CA ASN A 156 -1.62 3.20 -15.20
C ASN A 156 -2.76 2.44 -15.88
N ALA A 157 -2.60 1.13 -16.07
CA ALA A 157 -3.54 0.25 -16.76
C ALA A 157 -4.31 -0.62 -15.76
#